data_AF-A0A345RIY2-F1
#
_entry.id   AF-A0A345RIY2-F1
#
_cell.length_a   1.000
_cell.length_b   1.000
_cell.length_c   1.000
_cell.angle_alpha   90.00
_cell.angle_beta   90.00
_cell.angle_gamma   90.00
#
_symmetry.space_group_name_H-M   'P 1'
#
loop_
_entity.id
_entity.type
_entity.pdbx_description
1 polymer ?
#
loop_
_entity_poly.entity_id
_entity_poly.type
_entity_poly.pdbx_seq_one_letter_code
_entity_poly.pdbx_strand_id
1 'polypeptide(L)' 'MSYAHIGNIEEVSDVIQANKLIDAGAELLAIVPGWTSDKTPCTLFYLGQAKPKLEEKGRYVDGDWVPDPV' A
#
# COMPACT_ATOMS: atom_id res chain seq x y z
N MET A 1 -17.65 8.79 10.30
CA MET A 1 -16.26 8.33 10.08
C MET A 1 -16.34 6.96 9.43
N SER A 2 -16.14 6.87 8.12
CA SER A 2 -16.14 5.60 7.39
C SER A 2 -14.76 4.95 7.56
N TYR A 3 -14.70 3.78 8.20
CA TYR A 3 -13.50 2.95 8.20
C TYR A 3 -13.50 2.22 6.86
N ALA A 4 -12.68 2.68 5.92
CA ALA A 4 -12.36 1.86 4.77
C ALA A 4 -11.79 0.54 5.30
N HIS A 5 -12.38 -0.58 4.92
CA HIS A 5 -11.76 -1.89 5.10
C HIS A 5 -10.53 -1.94 4.19
N ILE A 6 -9.46 -1.28 4.63
CA ILE A 6 -8.13 -1.46 4.08
C ILE A 6 -7.85 -2.94 4.34
N GLY A 7 -7.59 -3.71 3.28
CA GLY A 7 -7.23 -5.12 3.39
C GLY A 7 -6.06 -5.32 4.36
N ASN A 8 -5.74 -6.58 4.67
CA ASN A 8 -4.72 -6.95 5.67
C ASN A 8 -3.52 -5.98 5.66
N ILE A 9 -3.40 -5.19 6.73
CA ILE A 9 -2.28 -4.27 6.94
C ILE A 9 -1.20 -5.08 7.66
N GLU A 10 -0.02 -5.16 7.05
CA GLU A 10 1.17 -5.72 7.69
C GLU A 10 1.94 -4.59 8.39
N GLU A 11 2.22 -4.81 9.68
CA GLU A 11 3.08 -3.95 10.49
C GLU A 11 4.45 -4.62 10.62
N VAL A 12 5.51 -3.94 10.22
CA VAL A 12 6.90 -4.41 10.40
C VAL A 12 7.75 -3.32 11.03
N SER A 13 8.73 -3.72 11.83
CA SER A 13 9.68 -2.79 12.47
C SER A 13 11.06 -2.76 11.83
N ASP A 14 11.30 -3.63 10.85
CA ASP A 14 12.58 -3.76 10.12
C ASP A 14 12.48 -3.16 8.72
N VAL A 15 13.41 -2.27 8.40
CA VAL A 15 13.56 -1.63 7.09
C VAL A 15 13.76 -2.67 5.98
N ILE A 16 14.52 -3.75 6.25
CA ILE A 16 14.80 -4.77 5.23
C ILE A 16 13.52 -5.54 4.89
N GLN A 17 12.71 -5.87 5.89
CA GLN A 17 11.42 -6.52 5.67
C GLN A 17 10.44 -5.58 4.96
N ALA A 18 10.40 -4.31 5.35
CA ALA A 18 9.55 -3.32 4.69
C ALA A 18 9.88 -3.20 3.20
N ASN A 19 11.17 -3.11 2.83
CA ASN A 19 11.59 -3.05 1.44
C ASN A 19 11.20 -4.31 0.65
N LYS A 20 11.37 -5.51 1.23
CA LYS A 20 10.95 -6.76 0.56
C LYS A 20 9.45 -6.80 0.27
N LEU A 21 8.63 -6.29 1.19
CA LEU A 21 7.19 -6.22 1.01
C LEU A 21 6.82 -5.18 -0.06
N ILE A 22 7.50 -4.04 -0.08
CA ILE A 22 7.34 -3.02 -1.13
C ILE A 22 7.72 -3.60 -2.51
N ASP A 23 8.84 -4.32 -2.59
CA ASP A 23 9.28 -4.98 -3.84
C ASP A 23 8.30 -6.09 -4.28
N ALA A 24 7.65 -6.75 -3.33
CA ALA A 24 6.59 -7.73 -3.58
C ALA A 24 5.24 -7.09 -3.98
N GLY A 25 5.16 -5.75 -4.03
CA GLY A 25 3.98 -5.01 -4.44
C GLY A 25 3.07 -4.57 -3.30
N ALA A 26 3.53 -4.57 -2.04
CA ALA A 26 2.83 -3.93 -0.95
C ALA A 26 2.99 -2.39 -1.01
N GLU A 27 1.96 -1.66 -0.62
CA GLU A 27 1.98 -0.20 -0.62
C GLU A 27 2.33 0.31 0.77
N LEU A 28 3.36 1.15 0.88
CA LEU A 28 3.72 1.80 2.13
C LEU A 28 2.66 2.86 2.49
N LEU A 29 1.91 2.61 3.57
CA LEU A 29 0.82 3.47 4.02
C LEU A 29 1.31 4.53 5.02
N ALA A 30 2.14 4.13 5.98
CA ALA A 30 2.60 5.03 7.03
C ALA A 30 3.93 4.56 7.65
N ILE A 31 4.71 5.53 8.12
CA ILE A 31 5.90 5.32 8.95
C ILE A 31 5.67 6.08 10.25
N VAL A 32 5.71 5.40 11.39
CA VAL A 32 5.49 6.02 12.70
C VAL A 32 6.52 5.56 13.73
N PRO A 33 6.87 6.38 14.73
CA PRO A 33 7.59 5.89 15.90
C PRO A 33 6.71 4.94 16.70
N GLY A 34 7.29 3.83 17.15
CA GLY A 34 6.61 2.81 17.94
C GLY A 34 7.53 2.22 19.00
N TRP A 35 7.04 1.17 19.65
CA TRP A 35 7.74 0.46 20.71
C TRP A 35 7.59 -1.04 20.50
N THR A 36 8.68 -1.78 20.67
CA THR A 36 8.62 -3.25 20.72
C THR A 36 7.93 -3.72 21.99
N SER A 37 7.53 -5.00 22.05
CA SER A 37 6.99 -5.62 23.27
C SER A 37 7.90 -5.44 24.49
N ASP A 38 9.20 -5.36 24.23
CA ASP A 38 10.25 -5.22 25.25
C ASP A 38 10.52 -3.74 25.60
N LYS A 39 9.63 -2.83 25.20
CA LYS A 39 9.72 -1.38 25.44
C LYS A 39 11.00 -0.75 24.87
N THR A 40 11.48 -1.25 23.74
CA THR A 40 12.56 -0.59 22.99
C THR A 40 11.93 0.31 21.92
N PRO A 41 12.33 1.59 21.80
CA PRO A 41 11.81 2.45 20.76
C PRO A 41 12.24 1.93 19.38
N CYS A 42 11.30 1.89 18.43
CA CYS A 42 11.53 1.43 17.07
C CYS A 42 10.72 2.28 16.07
N THR A 43 10.95 2.05 14.77
CA THR A 43 10.13 2.62 13.69
C THR A 43 9.22 1.54 13.15
N LEU A 44 7.92 1.82 13.07
CA LEU A 44 6.93 0.92 12.50
C LEU A 44 6.58 1.36 11.09
N PHE A 45 6.56 0.40 10.18
CA PHE A 45 6.15 0.54 8.79
C PHE A 45 4.82 -0.18 8.62
N TYR A 46 3.79 0.55 8.25
CA TYR A 46 2.49 0.01 7.91
C TYR A 46 2.40 -0.16 6.40
N LEU A 47 2.20 -1.40 5.96
CA LEU A 47 2.11 -1.79 4.57
C LEU A 47 0.73 -2.36 4.30
N GLY A 48 0.05 -1.81 3.31
CA GLY A 48 -1.23 -2.30 2.84
C GLY A 48 -1.07 -3.18 1.62
N GLN A 49 -2.12 -3.94 1.30
CA GLN A 49 -2.28 -4.42 -0.07
C GLN A 49 -2.29 -3.20 -0.99
N ALA A 50 -1.43 -3.22 -2.03
CA ALA A 50 -1.55 -2.24 -3.10
C ALA A 50 -3.01 -2.22 -3.54
N LYS A 51 -3.62 -1.04 -3.50
CA LYS A 51 -4.91 -0.87 -4.16
C LYS A 51 -4.75 -1.49 -5.54
N PRO A 52 -5.62 -2.43 -5.95
CA PRO A 52 -5.61 -2.81 -7.35
C PRO A 52 -5.71 -1.48 -8.10
N LYS A 53 -4.67 -1.13 -8.86
CA LYS A 53 -4.82 -0.11 -9.89
C LYS A 53 -6.03 -0.62 -10.64
N LEU A 54 -7.14 0.11 -10.57
CA LEU A 54 -8.15 -0.05 -11.59
C LEU A 54 -7.35 0.19 -12.86
N GLU A 55 -7.01 -0.89 -13.56
CA GLU A 55 -6.62 -0.77 -14.94
C GLU A 55 -7.86 -0.13 -15.56
N GLU A 56 -7.80 1.19 -15.76
CA GLU A 56 -8.76 1.88 -16.60
C GLU A 56 -8.60 1.20 -17.95
N LYS A 57 -9.46 0.20 -18.21
CA LYS A 57 -9.61 -0.35 -19.53
C LYS A 57 -10.07 0.81 -20.38
N GLY A 58 -9.21 1.22 -21.28
CA GLY A 58 -9.43 2.34 -22.17
C GLY A 58 -8.73 2.02 -23.47
N ARG A 59 -9.23 2.63 -24.53
CA ARG A 59 -8.67 2.50 -25.86
C ARG A 59 -8.41 3.89 -26.40
N TYR A 60 -7.30 4.00 -27.13
CA TYR A 60 -7.05 5.19 -27.93
C TYR A 60 -7.96 5.15 -29.17
N VAL A 61 -8.85 6.15 -29.30
CA VAL A 61 -9.67 6.37 -30.49
C VAL A 61 -9.28 7.72 -31.06
N ASP A 62 -8.80 7.74 -32.31
CA ASP A 62 -8.41 8.96 -33.02
C ASP A 62 -7.40 9.86 -32.28
N GLY A 63 -6.53 9.25 -31.47
CA GLY A 63 -5.50 9.95 -30.69
C GLY A 63 -5.93 10.38 -29.29
N ASP A 64 -7.22 10.25 -28.96
CA ASP A 64 -7.76 10.56 -27.65
C ASP A 64 -7.92 9.29 -26.78
N TRP A 65 -7.58 9.38 -25.49
CA TRP A 65 -7.81 8.31 -24.53
C TRP A 65 -9.29 8.26 -24.13
N VAL A 66 -9.97 7.17 -24.47
CA VAL A 66 -11.37 6.94 -24.11
C VAL A 66 -11.45 5.77 -23.12
N PRO A 67 -11.92 5.99 -21.88
CA PRO A 67 -12.16 4.90 -20.94
C PRO A 67 -13.36 4.05 -21.41
N ASP A 68 -13.26 2.72 -21.30
CA ASP A 68 -14.36 1.81 -21.59
C ASP A 68 -15.46 2.00 -20.51
N PRO A 69 -16.75 2.09 -20.91
CA PRO A 69 -17.84 2.15 -19.95
C PRO A 69 -17.93 0.84 -19.17
N VAL A 70 -18.05 0.95 -17.84
CA VAL A 70 -18.27 -0.16 -16.89
C VAL A 70 -19.63 -0.83 -17.12
#